data_AF-A0AAV7FC50-F1
#
_entry.id   AF-A0AAV7FC50-F1
#
_cell.length_a   1.000
_cell.length_b   1.000
_cell.length_c   1.000
_cell.angle_alpha   90.00
_cell.angle_beta   90.00
_cell.angle_gamma   90.00
#
_symmetry.space_group_name_H-M   'P 1'
#
loop_
_entity.id
_entity.type
_entity.pdbx_description
1 polymer ?
#
loop_
_entity_poly.entity_id
_entity_poly.type
_entity_poly.pdbx_seq_one_letter_code
_entity_poly.pdbx_strand_id
1 'polypeptide(L)'
;MLNGEQIGGKRRSSFYYDLWNIKYMSKFKWDDLTEEIANKEAIRKQKLIMELSLAKQERDFYLSREENSRAQEAIQERLQKKQQTRESKKLDAGISVDTEK
;
A
#
# COMPACT_ATOMS: atom_id res chain seq x y z
N MET A 1 28.00 -47.05 7.69
CA MET A 1 26.95 -46.91 6.66
C MET A 1 26.28 -45.58 6.95
N LEU A 2 26.44 -44.57 6.09
CA LEU A 2 26.24 -43.15 6.45
C LEU A 2 24.79 -42.79 6.89
N ASN A 3 23.80 -43.58 6.48
CA ASN A 3 22.39 -43.35 6.85
C ASN A 3 22.08 -44.01 8.20
N GLY A 4 21.52 -43.24 9.14
CA GLY A 4 21.26 -43.68 10.52
C GLY A 4 22.46 -43.60 11.45
N GLU A 5 23.59 -43.03 11.01
CA GLU A 5 24.72 -42.70 11.89
C GLU A 5 24.51 -41.32 12.52
N GLN A 6 24.97 -41.13 13.75
CA GLN A 6 24.96 -39.81 14.39
C GLN A 6 25.77 -38.83 13.54
N ILE A 7 25.27 -37.61 13.38
CA ILE A 7 25.98 -36.51 12.69
C ILE A 7 27.36 -36.26 13.32
N GLY A 8 27.50 -36.61 14.60
CA GLY A 8 28.71 -36.45 15.39
C GLY A 8 28.75 -35.08 16.05
N GLY A 9 29.91 -34.74 16.63
CA GLY A 9 30.10 -33.52 17.42
C GLY A 9 30.29 -33.78 18.91
N LYS A 10 30.49 -32.71 19.68
CA LYS A 10 30.64 -32.80 21.14
C LYS A 10 29.27 -33.01 21.78
N ARG A 11 29.18 -33.67 22.93
CA ARG A 11 27.91 -33.86 23.70
C ARG A 11 27.09 -32.59 23.95
N ARG A 12 27.70 -31.41 23.86
CA ARG A 12 27.05 -30.10 24.04
C ARG A 12 26.53 -29.47 22.75
N SER A 13 26.83 -30.01 21.57
CA SER A 13 26.30 -29.46 20.31
C SER A 13 24.84 -29.85 20.12
N SER A 14 24.06 -28.94 19.54
CA SER A 14 22.65 -29.18 19.24
C SER A 14 22.40 -30.46 18.43
N PHE A 15 23.33 -30.80 17.53
CA PHE A 15 23.20 -31.91 16.59
C PHE A 15 23.72 -33.26 17.13
N TYR A 16 24.08 -33.34 18.42
CA TYR A 16 24.74 -34.55 18.97
C TYR A 16 23.85 -35.80 18.91
N TYR A 17 22.54 -35.63 19.12
CA TYR A 17 21.58 -36.74 19.05
C TYR A 17 20.94 -36.89 17.67
N ASP A 18 21.28 -36.00 16.72
CA ASP A 18 20.70 -36.03 15.39
C ASP A 18 21.37 -37.11 14.54
N LEU A 19 20.54 -37.83 13.79
CA LEU A 19 20.96 -38.92 12.91
C LEU A 19 20.94 -38.42 11.47
N TRP A 20 21.95 -38.82 10.68
CA TRP A 20 21.92 -38.64 9.24
C TRP A 20 20.73 -39.39 8.65
N ASN A 21 19.85 -38.67 7.94
CA ASN A 21 18.80 -39.27 7.13
C ASN A 21 19.00 -38.83 5.67
N ILE A 22 19.69 -39.66 4.90
CA ILE A 22 20.07 -39.35 3.52
C ILE A 22 19.33 -40.29 2.59
N LYS A 23 18.42 -39.73 1.80
CA LYS A 23 17.68 -40.44 0.76
C LYS A 23 18.17 -39.99 -0.62
N TYR A 24 18.65 -40.93 -1.42
CA TYR A 24 18.96 -40.66 -2.81
C TYR A 24 17.65 -40.60 -3.61
N MET A 25 17.38 -39.46 -4.23
CA MET A 25 16.22 -39.26 -5.08
C MET A 25 16.68 -39.44 -6.53
N SER A 26 16.44 -40.63 -7.09
CA SER A 26 16.76 -40.88 -8.50
C SER A 26 15.90 -39.96 -9.38
N LYS A 27 16.56 -39.27 -10.32
CA LYS A 27 15.97 -38.26 -11.24
C LYS A 27 15.71 -36.86 -10.64
N PHE A 28 16.05 -36.60 -9.39
CA PHE A 28 15.98 -35.24 -8.82
C PHE A 28 17.31 -34.53 -9.01
N LYS A 29 17.30 -33.33 -9.60
CA LYS A 29 18.48 -32.49 -9.73
C LYS A 29 18.41 -31.32 -8.74
N TRP A 30 19.56 -30.86 -8.28
CA TRP A 30 19.64 -29.65 -7.44
C TRP A 30 19.07 -28.42 -8.14
N ASP A 31 19.18 -28.37 -9.47
CA ASP A 31 18.62 -27.31 -10.30
C ASP A 31 17.10 -27.20 -10.11
N ASP A 32 16.40 -28.35 -10.07
CA ASP A 32 14.94 -28.41 -9.86
C ASP A 32 14.55 -27.77 -8.52
N LEU A 33 15.34 -28.00 -7.46
CA LEU A 33 15.12 -27.40 -6.15
C LEU A 33 15.30 -25.88 -6.20
N THR A 34 16.40 -25.41 -6.81
CA THR A 34 16.69 -23.99 -6.89
C THR A 34 15.66 -23.24 -7.74
N GLU A 35 15.20 -23.86 -8.82
CA GLU A 35 14.15 -23.33 -9.67
C GLU A 35 12.82 -23.23 -8.90
N GLU A 36 12.44 -24.26 -8.15
CA GLU A 36 11.22 -24.22 -7.33
C GLU A 36 11.29 -23.13 -6.26
N ILE A 37 12.44 -22.98 -5.58
CA ILE A 37 12.65 -21.91 -4.58
C ILE A 37 12.56 -20.53 -5.25
N ALA A 38 13.26 -20.32 -6.36
CA ALA A 38 13.24 -19.05 -7.10
C ALA A 38 11.82 -18.71 -7.58
N ASN A 39 11.07 -19.68 -8.08
CA ASN A 39 9.68 -19.52 -8.49
C ASN A 39 8.79 -19.14 -7.30
N LYS A 40 8.92 -19.81 -6.15
CA LYS A 40 8.16 -19.46 -4.93
C LYS A 40 8.48 -18.05 -4.46
N GLU A 41 9.75 -17.66 -4.48
CA GLU A 41 10.17 -16.30 -4.13
C GLU A 41 9.63 -15.26 -5.11
N ALA A 42 9.68 -15.53 -6.42
CA ALA A 42 9.15 -14.64 -7.44
C ALA A 42 7.65 -14.43 -7.27
N ILE A 43 6.88 -15.51 -7.05
CA ILE A 43 5.43 -15.45 -6.78
C ILE A 43 5.16 -14.62 -5.52
N ARG A 44 5.92 -14.85 -4.44
CA ARG A 44 5.76 -14.08 -3.20
C ARG A 44 6.05 -12.59 -3.41
N LYS A 45 7.12 -12.25 -4.14
CA LYS A 45 7.48 -10.86 -4.48
C LYS A 45 6.39 -10.19 -5.32
N GLN A 46 5.86 -10.89 -6.33
CA GLN A 46 4.78 -10.38 -7.18
C GLN A 46 3.51 -10.08 -6.37
N LYS A 47 3.10 -10.99 -5.47
CA LYS A 47 1.96 -10.77 -4.58
C LYS A 47 2.14 -9.55 -3.69
N LEU A 48 3.32 -9.42 -3.08
CA LEU A 48 3.64 -8.27 -2.23
C LEU A 48 3.60 -6.94 -3.01
N ILE A 49 4.15 -6.91 -4.22
CA ILE A 49 4.13 -5.72 -5.08
C ILE A 49 2.68 -5.36 -5.46
N MET A 50 1.86 -6.35 -5.76
CA MET A 50 0.44 -6.15 -6.08
C MET A 50 -0.31 -5.55 -4.88
N GLU A 51 -0.17 -6.12 -3.69
CA GLU A 51 -0.76 -5.60 -2.46
C GLU A 51 -0.30 -4.16 -2.18
N LEU A 52 1.00 -3.88 -2.32
CA LEU A 52 1.55 -2.54 -2.18
C LEU A 52 0.96 -1.56 -3.20
N SER A 53 0.77 -2.00 -4.44
CA SER A 53 0.21 -1.16 -5.50
C SER A 53 -1.26 -0.80 -5.25
N LEU A 54 -2.05 -1.76 -4.74
CA LEU A 54 -3.43 -1.53 -4.34
C LEU A 54 -3.51 -0.53 -3.18
N ALA A 55 -2.71 -0.73 -2.13
CA ALA A 55 -2.67 0.20 -0.99
C ALA A 55 -2.23 1.62 -1.39
N LYS A 56 -1.28 1.74 -2.33
CA LYS A 56 -0.86 3.03 -2.89
C LYS A 56 -1.99 3.69 -3.67
N GLN A 57 -2.68 2.95 -4.53
CA GLN A 57 -3.80 3.47 -5.30
C GLN A 57 -4.94 3.96 -4.38
N GLU A 58 -5.28 3.20 -3.34
CA GLU A 58 -6.27 3.61 -2.34
C GLU A 58 -5.84 4.91 -1.65
N ARG A 59 -4.61 4.98 -1.15
CA ARG A 59 -4.06 6.19 -0.52
C ARG A 59 -4.15 7.41 -1.46
N ASP A 60 -3.70 7.26 -2.70
CA ASP A 60 -3.66 8.35 -3.68
C ASP A 60 -5.07 8.81 -4.05
N PHE A 61 -6.02 7.88 -4.14
CA PHE A 61 -7.43 8.18 -4.30
C PHE A 61 -7.98 9.01 -3.12
N TYR A 62 -7.66 8.66 -1.88
CA TYR A 62 -8.09 9.46 -0.72
C TYR A 62 -7.48 10.87 -0.71
N LEU A 63 -6.19 11.00 -0.97
CA LEU A 63 -5.51 12.31 -1.00
C LEU A 63 -6.09 13.22 -2.07
N SER A 64 -6.27 12.71 -3.29
CA SER A 64 -6.88 13.47 -4.39
C SER A 64 -8.32 13.89 -4.08
N ARG A 65 -9.10 13.05 -3.39
CA ARG A 65 -10.47 13.40 -2.98
C ARG A 65 -10.49 14.53 -1.95
N GLU A 66 -9.56 14.51 -1.00
CA GLU A 66 -9.42 15.58 0.00
C GLU A 66 -9.02 16.91 -0.66
N GLU A 67 -8.03 16.89 -1.55
CA GLU A 67 -7.60 18.07 -2.31
C GLU A 67 -8.76 18.66 -3.14
N ASN A 68 -9.52 17.81 -3.81
CA ASN A 68 -10.70 18.22 -4.58
C ASN A 68 -11.79 18.83 -3.69
N SER A 69 -12.04 18.27 -2.50
CA SER A 69 -13.00 18.84 -1.54
C SER A 69 -12.59 20.24 -1.10
N ARG A 70 -11.32 20.42 -0.68
CA ARG A 70 -10.79 21.74 -0.28
C ARG A 70 -10.88 22.76 -1.40
N ALA A 71 -10.56 22.35 -2.63
CA ALA A 71 -10.68 23.20 -3.81
C ALA A 71 -12.15 23.60 -4.09
N GLN A 72 -13.08 22.65 -3.99
CA GLN A 72 -14.50 22.90 -4.15
C GLN A 72 -15.07 23.82 -3.08
N GLU A 73 -14.71 23.62 -1.81
CA GLU A 73 -15.10 24.47 -0.69
C GLU A 73 -14.62 25.92 -0.90
N ALA A 74 -13.36 26.11 -1.29
CA ALA A 74 -12.82 27.44 -1.59
C ALA A 74 -13.55 28.14 -2.76
N ILE A 75 -13.95 27.37 -3.79
CA ILE A 75 -14.74 27.90 -4.92
C ILE A 75 -16.14 28.29 -4.44
N GLN A 76 -16.80 27.44 -3.67
CA GLN A 76 -18.13 27.70 -3.13
C GLN A 76 -18.14 28.93 -2.22
N GLU A 77 -17.16 29.08 -1.33
CA GLU A 77 -17.03 30.25 -0.45
C GLU A 77 -16.83 31.53 -1.26
N ARG A 78 -15.99 31.51 -2.31
CA ARG A 78 -15.80 32.66 -3.22
C ARG A 78 -17.09 33.02 -3.97
N LEU A 79 -17.84 32.02 -4.42
CA LEU A 79 -19.12 32.24 -5.09
C LEU A 79 -20.15 32.86 -4.13
N GLN A 80 -20.26 32.34 -2.91
CA GLN A 80 -21.15 32.87 -1.87
C GLN A 80 -20.80 34.31 -1.49
N LYS A 81 -19.53 34.62 -1.23
CA LYS A 81 -19.08 36.00 -0.95
C LYS A 81 -19.41 36.96 -2.09
N LYS A 82 -19.23 36.53 -3.34
CA LYS A 82 -19.57 37.34 -4.53
C LYS A 82 -21.08 37.54 -4.67
N GLN A 83 -21.90 36.56 -4.32
CA GLN A 83 -23.35 36.67 -4.27
C GLN A 83 -23.79 37.65 -3.18
N GLN A 84 -23.28 37.50 -1.95
CA GLN A 84 -23.56 38.41 -0.83
C GLN A 84 -23.15 39.86 -1.13
N THR A 85 -22.00 40.08 -1.76
CA THR A 85 -21.55 41.43 -2.16
C THR A 85 -22.42 42.02 -3.28
N ARG A 86 -22.98 41.19 -4.16
CA ARG A 86 -23.93 41.64 -5.20
C ARG A 86 -25.30 41.97 -4.59
N GLU A 87 -25.74 41.20 -3.61
CA GLU A 87 -26.99 41.45 -2.88
C GLU A 87 -26.89 42.70 -2.00
N SER A 88 -25.79 42.89 -1.27
CA SER A 88 -25.54 44.11 -0.49
C SER A 88 -25.50 45.36 -1.38
N LYS A 89 -24.75 45.33 -2.49
CA LYS A 89 -24.74 46.46 -3.45
C LYS A 89 -26.10 46.77 -4.07
N LYS A 90 -26.97 45.77 -4.23
CA LYS A 90 -28.35 45.99 -4.71
C LYS A 90 -29.22 46.64 -3.65
N LEU A 91 -29.08 46.25 -2.39
CA LEU A 91 -29.78 46.86 -1.25
C LEU A 91 -29.34 48.33 -1.06
N ASP A 92 -28.04 48.60 -1.16
CA ASP A 92 -27.48 49.95 -1.02
C ASP A 92 -27.94 50.90 -2.15
N ALA A 93 -28.02 50.39 -3.40
CA ALA A 93 -28.54 51.16 -4.53
C ALA A 93 -30.05 51.45 -4.43
N GLY A 94 -30.82 50.54 -3.85
CA GLY A 94 -32.26 50.73 -3.61
C GLY A 94 -32.56 51.82 -2.57
N ILE A 95 -31.74 51.92 -1.52
CA ILE A 95 -31.92 52.92 -0.44
C ILE A 95 -31.61 54.34 -0.93
N SER A 96 -30.66 54.51 -1.86
CA SER A 96 -30.28 55.84 -2.39
C SER A 96 -31.35 56.52 -3.25
N VAL A 97 -32.33 55.78 -3.79
CA VAL A 97 -33.39 56.34 -4.62
C VAL A 97 -34.54 56.91 -3.78
N ASP A 98 -34.69 56.48 -2.53
CA ASP A 98 -35.81 56.86 -1.66
C ASP A 98 -35.50 58.05 -0.72
N THR A 99 -34.27 58.58 -0.70
CA THR A 99 -33.86 59.66 0.22
C THR A 99 -33.89 61.09 -0.37
N GLU A 100 -34.31 61.26 -1.63
CA GLU A 100 -34.29 62.56 -2.35
C GLU A 100 -35.66 63.24 -2.55
N LYS A 101 -36.67 62.99 -1.69
CA LYS A 101 -37.95 63.70 -1.75
C LYS A 101 -38.42 64.28 -0.42
#